data_AF-U9TSI9-F1
#
_entry.id   AF-U9TSI9-F1
#
_cell.length_a   1.000
_cell.length_b   1.000
_cell.length_c   1.000
_cell.angle_alpha   90.00
_cell.angle_beta   90.00
_cell.angle_gamma   90.00
#
_symmetry.space_group_name_H-M   'P 1'
#
loop_
_entity.id
_entity.type
_entity.pdbx_description
1 polymer ?
#
loop_
_entity_poly.entity_id
_entity_poly.type
_entity_poly.pdbx_seq_one_letter_code
_entity_poly.pdbx_strand_id
1 'polypeptide(L)'
;HYYVDVNKTRIEIERLIKEGEWDNKEFTKMQEKLLEQLQIKYNPNDNKVILEKVKSNDEKLDKLEKLEEKLEKLEKLLEEIRAK
;
A
#
# COMPACT_ATOMS: atom_id res chain seq x y z
N HIS A 1 -0.19 38.04 1.96
CA HIS A 1 -0.49 36.97 0.99
C HIS A 1 0.55 35.86 0.94
N TYR A 2 1.86 36.13 1.12
CA TYR A 2 2.95 35.14 1.06
C TYR A 2 2.77 33.86 1.93
N TYR A 3 2.10 33.94 3.08
CA TYR A 3 1.87 32.79 3.97
C TYR A 3 0.76 31.82 3.50
N VAL A 4 -0.15 32.27 2.64
CA VAL A 4 -1.27 31.42 2.14
C VAL A 4 -0.73 30.33 1.22
N ASP A 5 0.28 30.66 0.42
CA ASP A 5 0.87 29.74 -0.55
C ASP A 5 1.67 28.63 0.13
N VAL A 6 2.45 28.94 1.18
CA VAL A 6 3.22 27.95 1.95
C VAL A 6 2.31 26.91 2.61
N ASN A 7 1.20 27.34 3.20
CA ASN A 7 0.25 26.42 3.82
C ASN A 7 -0.44 25.53 2.78
N LYS A 8 -0.78 26.08 1.61
CA LYS A 8 -1.36 25.31 0.50
C LYS A 8 -0.37 24.27 -0.04
N THR A 9 0.89 24.65 -0.21
CA THR A 9 1.96 23.73 -0.62
C THR A 9 2.17 22.61 0.38
N ARG A 10 2.16 22.91 1.69
CA ARG A 10 2.25 21.88 2.75
C ARG A 10 1.11 20.86 2.64
N ILE A 11 -0.14 21.34 2.53
CA ILE A 11 -1.33 20.49 2.42
C ILE A 11 -1.26 19.57 1.20
N GLU A 12 -0.86 20.11 0.04
CA GLU A 12 -0.76 19.33 -1.18
C GLU A 12 0.31 18.23 -1.08
N ILE A 13 1.49 18.55 -0.53
CA ILE A 13 2.58 17.57 -0.36
C ILE A 13 2.17 16.47 0.64
N GLU A 14 1.49 16.83 1.74
CA GLU A 14 0.95 15.83 2.66
C GLU A 14 -0.10 14.93 1.99
N ARG A 15 -0.92 15.46 1.07
CA ARG A 15 -1.88 14.67 0.29
C ARG A 15 -1.15 13.67 -0.62
N LEU A 16 -0.20 14.15 -1.42
CA LEU A 16 0.59 13.32 -2.34
C LEU A 16 1.31 12.18 -1.61
N ILE A 17 1.87 12.46 -0.42
CA ILE A 17 2.51 11.44 0.42
C ILE A 17 1.49 10.39 0.90
N LYS A 18 0.31 10.82 1.37
CA LYS A 18 -0.75 9.90 1.85
C LYS A 18 -1.34 9.05 0.73
N GLU A 19 -1.50 9.62 -0.46
CA GLU A 19 -2.07 8.95 -1.64
C GLU A 19 -1.02 8.08 -2.37
N GLY A 20 0.25 8.16 -1.98
CA GLY A 20 1.35 7.42 -2.61
C GLY A 20 1.75 7.97 -3.98
N GLU A 21 1.26 9.16 -4.35
CA GLU A 21 1.57 9.88 -5.59
C GLU A 21 2.90 10.66 -5.49
N TRP A 22 3.45 10.79 -4.28
CA TRP A 22 4.75 11.42 -4.06
C TRP A 22 5.88 10.53 -4.59
N ASP A 23 6.40 10.88 -5.76
CA ASP A 23 7.59 10.22 -6.32
C ASP A 23 8.82 10.50 -5.46
N ASN A 24 9.43 9.45 -4.91
CA ASN A 24 10.63 9.55 -4.06
C ASN A 24 11.87 8.87 -4.68
N LYS A 25 11.81 8.54 -5.98
CA LYS A 25 12.89 7.82 -6.68
C LYS A 25 14.04 8.72 -7.08
N GLU A 26 13.77 9.99 -7.38
CA GLU A 26 14.77 10.96 -7.80
C GLU A 26 14.82 12.17 -6.87
N PHE A 27 15.97 12.85 -6.83
CA PHE A 27 16.20 14.07 -6.05
C PHE A 27 15.91 13.94 -4.54
N THR A 28 16.10 12.76 -3.95
CA THR A 28 15.77 12.45 -2.53
C THR A 28 16.34 13.49 -1.55
N LYS A 29 17.58 13.96 -1.75
CA LYS A 29 18.20 15.00 -0.91
C LYS A 29 17.52 16.36 -1.00
N MET A 30 16.96 16.71 -2.16
CA MET A 30 16.23 17.97 -2.35
C MET A 30 14.84 17.87 -1.73
N GLN A 31 14.21 16.71 -1.86
CA GLN A 31 12.91 16.41 -1.23
C GLN A 31 13.01 16.40 0.29
N GLU A 32 14.04 15.77 0.87
CA GLU A 32 14.30 15.80 2.31
C GLU A 32 14.42 17.25 2.84
N LYS A 33 15.19 18.09 2.14
CA LYS A 33 15.32 19.52 2.48
C LYS A 33 13.99 20.27 2.37
N LEU A 34 13.19 19.98 1.35
CA LEU A 34 11.87 20.60 1.17
C LEU A 34 10.93 20.22 2.32
N LEU A 35 10.89 18.94 2.69
CA LEU A 35 10.06 18.44 3.78
C LEU A 35 10.50 19.03 5.13
N GLU A 36 11.82 19.15 5.36
CA GLU A 36 12.37 19.83 6.53
C GLU A 36 11.94 21.31 6.60
N GLN A 37 12.07 22.04 5.47
CA GLN A 37 11.63 23.45 5.37
C GLN A 37 10.13 23.61 5.61
N LEU A 38 9.32 22.67 5.14
CA LEU A 38 7.86 22.68 5.33
C LEU A 38 7.44 22.11 6.70
N GLN A 39 8.38 21.58 7.49
CA GLN A 39 8.15 20.90 8.77
C GLN A 39 7.23 19.68 8.65
N ILE A 40 7.28 18.99 7.51
CA ILE A 40 6.52 17.77 7.26
C ILE A 40 7.31 16.58 7.79
N LYS A 41 6.75 15.86 8.76
CA LYS A 41 7.35 14.63 9.26
C LYS A 41 7.03 13.49 8.30
N TYR A 42 8.01 13.11 7.50
CA TYR A 42 7.91 11.99 6.56
C TYR A 42 9.04 10.98 6.83
N ASN A 43 8.68 9.71 6.98
CA ASN A 43 9.64 8.63 7.04
C ASN A 43 9.60 7.86 5.70
N PRO A 44 10.60 8.02 4.82
CA PRO A 44 10.62 7.33 3.53
C PRO A 44 10.61 5.79 3.66
N ASN A 45 11.00 5.26 4.82
CA ASN A 45 10.93 3.82 5.11
C ASN A 45 9.53 3.31 5.47
N ASP A 46 8.55 4.17 5.78
CA ASP A 46 7.18 3.70 6.12
C ASP A 46 6.51 3.00 4.92
N ASN A 47 6.81 3.45 3.70
CA ASN A 47 6.31 2.81 2.48
C ASN A 47 6.90 1.41 2.25
N LYS A 48 8.10 1.10 2.76
CA LYS A 48 8.67 -0.26 2.66
C LYS A 48 7.89 -1.26 3.50
N VAL A 49 7.48 -0.86 4.71
CA VAL A 49 6.70 -1.72 5.61
C VAL A 49 5.31 -2.00 5.02
N ILE A 50 4.69 -0.98 4.41
CA ILE A 50 3.42 -1.16 3.70
C ILE A 50 3.62 -2.10 2.50
N LEU A 51 4.68 -1.92 1.71
CA LEU A 51 4.97 -2.77 0.56
C LEU A 51 5.23 -4.24 0.95
N GLU A 52 5.96 -4.50 2.02
CA GLU A 52 6.19 -5.87 2.52
C GLU A 52 4.91 -6.52 3.03
N LYS A 53 4.05 -5.76 3.72
CA LYS A 53 2.73 -6.24 4.14
C LYS A 53 1.83 -6.57 2.95
N VAL A 54 1.85 -5.74 1.91
CA VAL A 54 1.09 -5.98 0.66
C VAL A 54 1.57 -7.26 -0.01
N LYS A 55 2.89 -7.42 -0.22
CA LYS A 55 3.46 -8.65 -0.79
C LYS A 55 3.09 -9.90 0.02
N SER A 56 3.14 -9.82 1.35
CA SER A 56 2.74 -10.93 2.21
C SER A 56 1.25 -11.25 2.10
N ASN A 57 0.41 -10.26 1.84
CA ASN A 57 -1.02 -10.48 1.63
C ASN A 57 -1.31 -11.13 0.27
N ASP A 58 -0.59 -10.75 -0.79
CA ASP A 58 -0.69 -11.41 -2.11
C ASP A 58 -0.38 -12.91 -1.99
N GLU A 59 0.72 -13.28 -1.31
CA GLU A 59 1.06 -14.70 -1.09
C GLU A 59 0.01 -15.47 -0.29
N LYS A 60 -0.71 -14.79 0.62
CA LYS A 60 -1.81 -15.40 1.38
C LYS A 60 -3.04 -15.58 0.50
N LEU A 61 -3.31 -14.64 -0.39
CA LEU A 61 -4.44 -14.70 -1.32
C LEU A 61 -4.31 -15.91 -2.26
N ASP A 62 -3.13 -16.11 -2.86
CA ASP A 62 -2.82 -17.26 -3.72
C ASP A 62 -3.03 -18.62 -3.01
N LYS A 63 -2.70 -18.68 -1.71
CA LYS A 63 -2.90 -19.89 -0.90
C LYS A 63 -4.39 -20.12 -0.62
N LEU A 64 -5.16 -19.05 -0.45
CA LEU A 64 -6.59 -19.10 -0.15
C LEU A 64 -7.37 -19.57 -1.38
N GLU A 65 -7.04 -19.09 -2.57
CA GLU A 65 -7.62 -19.53 -3.84
C GLU A 65 -7.40 -21.04 -4.08
N LYS A 66 -6.19 -21.54 -3.82
CA LYS A 66 -5.89 -22.98 -3.90
C LYS A 66 -6.66 -23.83 -2.89
N LEU A 67 -7.01 -23.28 -1.72
CA LEU A 67 -7.82 -23.97 -0.73
C LEU A 67 -9.29 -24.01 -1.16
N GLU A 68 -9.78 -22.92 -1.75
CA GLU A 68 -11.14 -22.82 -2.29
C GLU A 68 -11.37 -23.84 -3.41
N GLU A 69 -10.45 -23.97 -4.37
CA GLU A 69 -10.52 -25.02 -5.40
C GLU A 69 -10.56 -26.45 -4.83
N LYS A 70 -9.80 -26.69 -3.75
CA LYS A 70 -9.78 -28.01 -3.08
C LYS A 70 -11.09 -28.28 -2.37
N LEU A 71 -11.69 -27.25 -1.76
CA LEU A 71 -12.97 -27.36 -1.09
C LEU A 71 -14.07 -27.71 -2.09
N GLU A 72 -14.13 -27.03 -3.23
CA GLU A 72 -15.12 -27.30 -4.28
C GLU A 72 -15.01 -28.75 -4.81
N LYS A 73 -13.79 -29.26 -4.98
CA LYS A 73 -13.55 -30.66 -5.38
C LYS A 73 -14.06 -31.65 -4.31
N LEU A 74 -13.84 -31.35 -3.03
CA LEU A 74 -14.32 -32.20 -1.94
C LEU A 74 -15.86 -32.19 -1.83
N GLU A 75 -16.49 -31.03 -2.05
CA GLU A 75 -17.96 -30.92 -2.07
C GLU A 75 -18.57 -31.77 -3.18
N LYS A 76 -18.01 -31.71 -4.41
CA LYS A 76 -18.46 -32.56 -5.53
C LYS A 76 -18.36 -34.05 -5.21
N LEU A 77 -17.24 -34.49 -4.64
CA LEU A 77 -17.05 -35.89 -4.24
C LEU A 77 -18.03 -36.32 -3.14
N LEU A 78 -18.34 -35.42 -2.20
CA LEU A 78 -19.30 -35.71 -1.13
C LEU A 78 -20.71 -35.90 -1.68
N GLU A 79 -21.13 -35.06 -2.63
CA GLU A 79 -22.44 -35.20 -3.29
C GLU A 79 -22.51 -36.48 -4.13
N GLU A 80 -21.43 -36.87 -4.83
CA GLU A 80 -21.36 -38.16 -5.55
C GLU A 80 -21.47 -39.37 -4.62
N ILE A 81 -20.88 -39.31 -3.43
CA ILE A 81 -21.00 -40.38 -2.42
C ILE A 81 -22.42 -40.42 -1.86
N ARG A 82 -23.05 -39.27 -1.59
CA ARG A 82 -24.42 -39.18 -1.06
C ARG A 82 -25.47 -39.64 -2.07
N ALA A 83 -25.20 -39.52 -3.37
CA ALA A 83 -26.10 -39.92 -4.43
C ALA A 83 -26.03 -41.44 -4.77
N LYS A 84 -25.06 -42.18 -4.22
CA LYS A 84 -24.91 -43.63 -4.37
C LYS A 84 -25.53 -44.39 -3.20
#